data_AF-A0A9D5IG82-F1
#
_entry.id   AF-A0A9D5IG82-F1
#
_cell.length_a   1.000
_cell.length_b   1.000
_cell.length_c   1.000
_cell.angle_alpha   90.00
_cell.angle_beta   90.00
_cell.angle_gamma   90.00
#
_symmetry.space_group_name_H-M   'P 1'
#
loop_
_entity.id
_entity.type
_entity.pdbx_description
1 polymer ?
#
loop_
_entity_poly.entity_id
_entity_poly.type
_entity_poly.pdbx_seq_one_letter_code
_entity_poly.pdbx_strand_id
1 'polypeptide(L)'
;MELAIRTAMLRLGGSLLEDLLSLDTGHRGPRVDCGQGHGAAFVGYRPKGLDTVVGPVRLRRAWYHCGACHRGLAPRDAELGISGASLSPGLRAMVARVGSSEPFAQGRRDLAALAGLELSTKRVERSAEADGELVRVTTEAEA
;
A
#
# COMPACT_ATOMS: atom_id res chain seq x y z
N MET A 1 9.41 -29.39 -2.89
CA MET A 1 10.05 -28.77 -4.08
C MET A 1 9.22 -27.62 -4.61
N GLU A 2 7.93 -27.83 -4.90
CA GLU A 2 7.03 -26.80 -5.46
C GLU A 2 6.98 -25.49 -4.64
N LEU A 3 6.73 -25.57 -3.33
CA LEU A 3 6.70 -24.38 -2.46
C LEU A 3 8.01 -23.59 -2.46
N ALA A 4 9.15 -24.27 -2.60
CA ALA A 4 10.45 -23.59 -2.69
C ALA A 4 10.60 -22.82 -4.01
N ILE A 5 10.15 -23.40 -5.13
CA ILE A 5 10.10 -22.72 -6.44
C ILE A 5 9.19 -21.50 -6.36
N ARG A 6 7.99 -21.65 -5.77
CA ARG A 6 7.06 -20.54 -5.56
C ARG A 6 7.68 -19.41 -4.73
N THR A 7 8.34 -19.72 -3.61
CA THR A 7 9.05 -18.71 -2.81
C THR A 7 10.13 -18.00 -3.64
N ALA A 8 10.90 -18.72 -4.46
CA ALA A 8 11.91 -18.13 -5.33
C ALA A 8 11.28 -17.20 -6.39
N MET A 9 10.18 -17.62 -7.03
CA MET A 9 9.47 -16.81 -8.02
C MET A 9 8.87 -15.55 -7.40
N LEU A 10 8.31 -15.62 -6.18
CA LEU A 10 7.81 -14.44 -5.47
C LEU A 10 8.93 -13.43 -5.17
N ARG A 11 10.13 -13.91 -4.75
CA ARG A 11 11.28 -13.03 -4.52
C ARG A 11 11.76 -12.34 -5.81
N LEU A 12 11.81 -13.07 -6.92
CA LEU A 12 12.12 -12.48 -8.23
C LEU A 12 11.06 -11.46 -8.65
N GLY A 13 9.78 -11.79 -8.47
CA GLY A 13 8.66 -10.89 -8.75
C GLY A 13 8.71 -9.62 -7.90
N GLY A 14 9.07 -9.73 -6.62
CA GLY A 14 9.28 -8.58 -5.72
C GLY A 14 10.41 -7.67 -6.20
N SER A 15 11.54 -8.25 -6.64
CA SER A 15 12.68 -7.47 -7.17
C SER A 15 12.30 -6.76 -8.48
N LEU A 16 11.64 -7.46 -9.41
CA LEU A 16 11.14 -6.87 -10.64
C LEU A 16 10.13 -5.75 -10.37
N LEU A 17 9.25 -5.94 -9.38
CA LEU A 17 8.29 -4.92 -8.99
C LEU A 17 8.98 -3.69 -8.39
N GLU A 18 10.03 -3.85 -7.57
CA GLU A 18 10.85 -2.73 -7.09
C GLU A 18 11.48 -1.95 -8.26
N ASP A 19 12.06 -2.65 -9.23
CA ASP A 19 12.68 -2.04 -10.41
C ASP A 19 11.65 -1.26 -11.23
N LEU A 20 10.49 -1.86 -11.52
CA LEU A 20 9.39 -1.18 -12.22
C LEU A 20 8.87 0.04 -11.45
N LEU A 21 8.73 -0.08 -10.13
CA LEU A 21 8.35 1.05 -9.28
C LEU A 21 9.45 2.12 -9.22
N SER A 22 10.70 1.82 -9.53
CA SER A 22 11.78 2.81 -9.55
C SER A 22 11.80 3.69 -10.81
N LEU A 23 11.16 3.23 -11.90
CA LEU A 23 11.16 3.92 -13.20
C LEU A 23 10.48 5.30 -13.17
N ASP A 24 9.50 5.47 -12.30
CA ASP A 24 8.90 6.77 -12.02
C ASP A 24 9.20 7.11 -10.56
N THR A 25 9.73 8.29 -10.26
CA THR A 25 9.98 8.69 -8.87
C THR A 25 8.81 9.49 -8.30
N GLY A 26 7.76 9.76 -9.07
CA GLY A 26 6.63 10.57 -8.62
C GLY A 26 6.91 12.06 -8.63
N HIS A 27 8.03 12.51 -9.23
CA HIS A 27 8.29 13.92 -9.39
C HIS A 27 7.33 14.51 -10.45
N ARG A 28 6.62 15.57 -10.07
CA ARG A 28 5.61 16.27 -10.90
C ARG A 28 5.92 17.76 -10.99
N GLY A 29 7.22 18.10 -11.05
CA GLY A 29 7.71 19.47 -11.08
C GLY A 29 8.01 20.05 -9.69
N PRO A 30 8.37 21.35 -9.62
CA PRO A 30 8.82 22.00 -8.38
C PRO A 30 7.69 22.23 -7.38
N ARG A 31 6.44 22.30 -7.85
CA ARG A 31 5.25 22.43 -7.00
C ARG A 31 4.11 21.58 -7.54
N VAL A 32 3.26 21.12 -6.64
CA VAL A 32 2.02 20.39 -6.94
C VAL A 32 0.87 20.98 -6.14
N ASP A 33 -0.37 20.78 -6.58
CA ASP A 33 -1.54 21.12 -5.77
C ASP A 33 -1.59 20.23 -4.52
N CYS A 34 -1.84 20.82 -3.36
CA CYS A 34 -2.03 20.09 -2.12
C CYS A 34 -3.46 19.54 -1.93
N GLY A 35 -4.39 19.83 -2.85
CA GLY A 35 -5.81 19.45 -2.78
C GLY A 35 -6.66 20.40 -1.94
N GLN A 36 -6.06 21.45 -1.38
CA GLN A 36 -6.74 22.52 -0.62
C GLN A 36 -6.58 23.88 -1.31
N GLY A 37 -6.22 23.92 -2.59
CA GLY A 37 -6.01 25.15 -3.35
C GLY A 37 -4.66 25.84 -3.11
N HIS A 38 -3.70 25.19 -2.42
CA HIS A 38 -2.35 25.71 -2.21
C HIS A 38 -1.30 24.90 -2.97
N GLY A 39 -0.20 25.54 -3.37
CA GLY A 39 0.95 24.84 -3.96
C GLY A 39 1.89 24.27 -2.90
N ALA A 40 2.08 22.95 -2.89
CA ALA A 40 3.09 22.26 -2.12
C ALA A 40 4.42 22.19 -2.88
N ALA A 41 5.53 22.57 -2.25
CA ALA A 41 6.85 22.58 -2.87
C ALA A 41 7.56 21.23 -2.72
N PHE A 42 8.33 20.84 -3.74
CA PHE A 42 9.17 19.64 -3.68
C PHE A 42 10.25 19.79 -2.59
N VAL A 43 10.37 18.78 -1.73
CA VAL A 43 11.34 18.75 -0.63
C VAL A 43 12.46 17.73 -0.88
N GLY A 44 12.16 16.65 -1.59
CA GLY A 44 13.13 15.58 -1.86
C GLY A 44 12.48 14.23 -2.07
N TYR A 45 13.29 13.18 -2.06
CA TYR A 45 12.81 11.80 -2.21
C TYR A 45 12.77 11.09 -0.86
N ARG A 46 11.65 10.43 -0.55
CA ARG A 46 11.48 9.63 0.67
C ARG A 46 11.21 8.16 0.34
N PRO A 47 11.81 7.22 1.10
CA PRO A 47 11.48 5.80 0.95
C PRO A 47 10.07 5.52 1.48
N LYS A 48 9.44 4.46 0.98
CA LYS A 48 8.27 3.81 1.57
C LYS A 48 8.38 2.31 1.37
N GLY A 49 8.14 1.56 2.44
CA GLY A 49 7.93 0.12 2.39
C GLY A 49 6.46 -0.17 2.11
N LEU A 50 6.23 -1.19 1.30
CA LEU A 50 4.91 -1.69 0.96
C LEU A 50 4.92 -3.20 1.01
N ASP A 51 4.03 -3.81 1.78
CA ASP A 51 3.77 -5.25 1.68
C ASP A 51 2.87 -5.46 0.45
N THR A 52 3.28 -6.34 -0.47
CA THR A 52 2.56 -6.62 -1.72
C THR A 52 2.21 -8.10 -1.84
N VAL A 53 1.48 -8.45 -2.90
CA VAL A 53 1.16 -9.86 -3.22
C VAL A 53 2.39 -10.70 -3.58
N VAL A 54 3.52 -10.08 -3.92
CA VAL A 54 4.81 -10.75 -4.19
C VAL A 54 5.80 -10.61 -3.02
N GLY A 55 5.35 -10.07 -1.89
CA GLY A 55 6.18 -9.82 -0.72
C GLY A 55 6.49 -8.33 -0.51
N PRO A 56 7.36 -8.02 0.47
CA PRO A 56 7.72 -6.64 0.80
C PRO A 56 8.57 -6.01 -0.30
N VAL A 57 8.23 -4.78 -0.66
CA VAL A 57 8.98 -3.94 -1.61
C VAL A 57 9.26 -2.56 -1.03
N ARG A 58 10.30 -1.90 -1.53
CA ARG A 58 10.65 -0.52 -1.19
C ARG A 58 10.69 0.35 -2.43
N LEU A 59 10.00 1.48 -2.38
CA LEU A 59 10.09 2.51 -3.42
C LEU A 59 10.64 3.82 -2.84
N ARG A 60 11.36 4.57 -3.67
CA ARG A 60 11.70 5.98 -3.42
C ARG A 60 10.74 6.85 -4.22
N ARG A 61 10.14 7.83 -3.56
CA ARG A 61 9.16 8.72 -4.20
C ARG A 61 9.34 10.18 -3.81
N ALA A 62 8.94 11.08 -4.69
CA ALA A 62 8.97 12.51 -4.46
C ALA A 62 8.03 12.89 -3.31
N TRP A 63 8.52 13.75 -2.43
CA TRP A 63 7.82 14.26 -1.27
C TRP A 63 7.68 15.77 -1.41
N TYR A 64 6.46 16.24 -1.23
CA TYR A 64 6.07 17.64 -1.31
C TYR A 64 5.60 18.12 0.05
N HIS A 65 5.80 19.40 0.36
CA HIS A 65 5.33 20.01 1.60
C HIS A 65 4.56 21.29 1.29
N CYS A 66 3.33 21.36 1.80
CA CYS A 66 2.52 22.57 1.74
C CYS A 66 2.83 23.44 2.96
N GLY A 67 3.38 24.64 2.74
CA GLY A 67 3.66 25.60 3.80
C GLY A 67 2.42 26.11 4.54
N ALA A 68 1.28 26.22 3.84
CA ALA A 68 0.03 26.70 4.43
C ALA A 68 -0.70 25.61 5.25
N CYS A 69 -0.74 24.38 4.75
CA CYS A 69 -1.42 23.27 5.43
C CYS A 69 -0.54 22.58 6.50
N HIS A 70 0.77 22.86 6.52
CA HIS A 70 1.77 22.14 7.33
C HIS A 70 1.71 20.62 7.17
N ARG A 71 1.38 20.15 5.95
CA ARG A 71 1.23 18.74 5.60
C ARG A 71 2.10 18.40 4.41
N GLY A 72 2.65 17.20 4.44
CA GLY A 72 3.35 16.63 3.30
C GLY A 72 2.45 15.70 2.49
N LEU A 73 2.75 15.57 1.21
CA LEU A 73 2.09 14.65 0.31
C LEU A 73 3.08 14.03 -0.68
N ALA A 74 2.72 12.85 -1.18
CA ALA A 74 3.38 12.19 -2.29
C ALA A 74 2.31 11.90 -3.36
N PRO A 75 2.27 12.65 -4.47
CA PRO A 75 1.27 12.42 -5.54
C PRO A 75 1.24 10.96 -6.01
N ARG A 76 2.42 10.35 -6.09
CA ARG A 76 2.59 8.95 -6.47
C ARG A 76 1.95 7.94 -5.50
N ASP A 77 1.80 8.29 -4.23
CA ASP A 77 1.08 7.42 -3.29
C ASP A 77 -0.42 7.35 -3.66
N ALA A 78 -1.01 8.43 -4.17
CA ALA A 78 -2.40 8.44 -4.62
C ALA A 78 -2.56 7.68 -5.94
N GLU A 79 -1.66 7.91 -6.90
CA GLU A 79 -1.64 7.21 -8.20
C GLU A 79 -1.54 5.68 -8.03
N LEU A 80 -0.76 5.22 -7.05
CA LEU A 80 -0.60 3.79 -6.74
C LEU A 80 -1.66 3.24 -5.78
N GLY A 81 -2.57 4.08 -5.25
CA GLY A 81 -3.58 3.65 -4.28
C GLY A 81 -3.00 3.22 -2.91
N ILE A 82 -1.88 3.83 -2.51
CA ILE A 82 -1.12 3.52 -1.28
C ILE A 82 -1.00 4.72 -0.31
N SER A 83 -1.77 5.79 -0.53
CA SER A 83 -1.87 6.94 0.38
C SER A 83 -2.23 6.48 1.80
N GLY A 84 -1.36 6.78 2.77
CA GLY A 84 -1.56 6.36 4.17
C GLY A 84 -1.49 4.85 4.44
N ALA A 85 -1.38 4.01 3.40
CA ALA A 85 -1.39 2.55 3.51
C ALA A 85 0.02 1.95 3.53
N SER A 86 0.17 0.82 4.22
CA SER A 86 1.38 -0.03 4.20
C SER A 86 1.22 -1.31 3.38
N LEU A 87 0.01 -1.60 2.89
CA LEU A 87 -0.30 -2.74 2.03
C LEU A 87 -0.65 -2.24 0.63
N SER A 88 -0.22 -2.96 -0.42
CA SER A 88 -0.63 -2.67 -1.80
C SER A 88 -2.14 -2.90 -1.98
N PRO A 89 -2.80 -2.28 -2.98
CA PRO A 89 -4.22 -2.52 -3.23
C PRO A 89 -4.56 -4.01 -3.40
N GLY A 90 -3.71 -4.75 -4.14
CA GLY A 90 -3.88 -6.19 -4.33
C GLY A 90 -3.79 -6.98 -3.02
N LEU A 91 -2.86 -6.63 -2.12
CA LEU A 91 -2.75 -7.29 -0.83
C LEU A 91 -3.90 -6.91 0.12
N ARG A 92 -4.34 -5.65 0.12
CA ARG A 92 -5.53 -5.23 0.89
C ARG A 92 -6.76 -6.04 0.48
N ALA A 93 -6.98 -6.24 -0.82
CA ALA A 93 -8.09 -7.07 -1.30
C ALA A 93 -8.01 -8.53 -0.80
N MET A 94 -6.81 -9.13 -0.77
CA MET A 94 -6.61 -10.47 -0.19
C MET A 94 -6.91 -10.48 1.32
N VAL A 95 -6.45 -9.45 2.05
CA VAL A 95 -6.68 -9.31 3.49
C VAL A 95 -8.16 -9.10 3.81
N ALA A 96 -8.87 -8.24 3.05
CA ALA A 96 -10.30 -8.02 3.21
C ALA A 96 -11.09 -9.31 3.00
N ARG A 97 -10.71 -10.13 2.01
CA ARG A 97 -11.37 -11.42 1.74
C ARG A 97 -11.23 -12.41 2.90
N VAL A 98 -10.02 -12.57 3.45
CA VAL A 98 -9.84 -13.47 4.61
C VAL A 98 -10.45 -12.86 5.88
N GLY A 99 -10.33 -11.54 6.06
CA GLY A 99 -10.86 -10.83 7.22
C GLY A 99 -12.38 -10.83 7.32
N SER A 100 -13.10 -10.98 6.20
CA SER A 100 -14.56 -11.09 6.19
C SER A 100 -15.08 -12.53 6.32
N SER A 101 -14.22 -13.53 6.10
CA SER A 101 -14.63 -14.93 5.99
C SER A 101 -14.29 -15.76 7.22
N GLU A 102 -13.30 -15.33 8.01
CA GLU A 102 -12.73 -16.14 9.08
C GLU A 102 -12.04 -15.29 10.16
N PRO A 103 -11.75 -15.87 11.35
CA PRO A 103 -11.00 -15.17 12.37
C PRO A 103 -9.63 -14.69 11.85
N PHE A 104 -9.22 -13.46 12.19
CA PHE A 104 -7.97 -12.87 11.67
C PHE A 104 -6.71 -13.72 11.90
N ALA A 105 -6.66 -14.48 12.99
CA ALA A 105 -5.56 -15.39 13.26
C ALA A 105 -5.50 -16.55 12.26
N GLN A 106 -6.66 -17.03 11.80
CA GLN A 106 -6.76 -18.01 10.72
C GLN A 106 -6.44 -17.37 9.37
N GLY A 107 -7.02 -16.20 9.06
CA GLY A 107 -6.72 -15.49 7.82
C GLY A 107 -5.24 -15.19 7.59
N ARG A 108 -4.50 -14.88 8.66
CA ARG A 108 -3.04 -14.78 8.61
C ARG A 108 -2.37 -16.10 8.21
N ARG A 109 -2.81 -17.24 8.77
CA ARG A 109 -2.24 -18.56 8.46
C ARG A 109 -2.52 -18.95 7.02
N ASP A 110 -3.72 -18.63 6.53
CA ASP A 110 -4.13 -18.93 5.16
C ASP A 110 -3.36 -18.06 4.15
N LEU A 111 -3.15 -16.77 4.45
CA LEU A 111 -2.27 -15.92 3.66
C LEU A 111 -0.82 -16.44 3.62
N ALA A 112 -0.30 -16.97 4.73
CA ALA A 112 1.02 -17.58 4.75
C ALA A 112 1.06 -18.87 3.91
N ALA A 113 0.11 -19.78 4.10
CA ALA A 113 0.08 -21.07 3.40
C ALA A 113 -0.17 -20.92 1.89
N LEU A 114 -1.21 -20.17 1.52
CA LEU A 114 -1.71 -20.07 0.16
C LEU A 114 -1.01 -18.96 -0.65
N ALA A 115 -0.68 -17.83 -0.01
CA ALA A 115 -0.09 -16.67 -0.68
C ALA A 115 1.38 -16.42 -0.31
N GLY A 116 1.90 -17.06 0.75
CA GLY A 116 3.33 -16.98 1.11
C GLY A 116 3.65 -15.64 1.76
N LEU A 117 2.61 -15.02 2.32
CA LEU A 117 2.62 -13.65 2.84
C LEU A 117 2.56 -13.70 4.36
N GLU A 118 3.69 -13.36 4.97
CA GLU A 118 3.83 -13.29 6.41
C GLU A 118 3.36 -11.92 6.94
N LEU A 119 2.10 -11.83 7.30
CA LEU A 119 1.53 -10.69 8.01
C LEU A 119 1.35 -11.01 9.49
N SER A 120 1.22 -10.00 10.36
CA SER A 120 0.78 -10.22 11.73
C SER A 120 -0.74 -10.20 11.82
N THR A 121 -1.32 -10.85 12.82
CA THR A 121 -2.78 -10.86 13.02
C THR A 121 -3.32 -9.44 13.12
N LYS A 122 -2.61 -8.57 13.86
CA LYS A 122 -2.98 -7.16 14.00
C LYS A 122 -2.90 -6.36 12.70
N ARG A 123 -2.03 -6.77 11.75
CA ARG A 123 -2.00 -6.15 10.42
C ARG A 123 -3.21 -6.57 9.58
N VAL A 124 -3.60 -7.84 9.63
CA VAL A 124 -4.80 -8.36 8.98
C VAL A 124 -6.05 -7.64 9.52
N GLU A 125 -6.20 -7.61 10.85
CA GLU A 125 -7.28 -6.93 11.56
C GLU A 125 -7.38 -5.45 11.16
N ARG A 126 -6.31 -4.65 11.35
CA ARG A 126 -6.36 -3.21 11.04
C ARG A 126 -6.68 -2.90 9.58
N SER A 127 -6.22 -3.72 8.64
CA SER A 127 -6.54 -3.50 7.23
C SER A 127 -7.99 -3.86 6.92
N ALA A 128 -8.48 -4.98 7.46
CA ALA A 128 -9.87 -5.40 7.24
C ALA A 128 -10.85 -4.41 7.88
N GLU A 129 -10.57 -3.90 9.08
CA GLU A 129 -11.35 -2.86 9.75
C GLU A 129 -11.33 -1.54 8.97
N ALA A 130 -10.17 -1.11 8.47
CA ALA A 130 -10.06 0.10 7.67
C ALA A 130 -10.87 0.00 6.37
N ASP A 131 -10.82 -1.14 5.69
CA ASP A 131 -11.63 -1.37 4.48
C ASP A 131 -13.14 -1.45 4.82
N GLY A 132 -13.52 -2.06 5.95
CA GLY A 132 -14.91 -2.11 6.42
C GLY A 132 -15.49 -0.73 6.77
N GLU A 133 -14.69 0.13 7.41
CA GLU A 133 -15.08 1.51 7.71
C GLU A 133 -15.27 2.34 6.43
N LEU A 134 -14.40 2.16 5.42
CA LEU A 134 -14.55 2.82 4.12
C LEU A 134 -15.89 2.45 3.46
N VAL A 135 -16.25 1.16 3.46
CA VAL A 135 -17.53 0.70 2.91
C VAL A 135 -18.71 1.34 3.65
N ARG A 136 -18.66 1.36 4.99
CA ARG A 136 -19.72 1.96 5.82
C ARG A 136 -19.94 3.43 5.49
N VAL A 137 -18.86 4.22 5.43
CA VAL A 137 -18.92 5.64 5.07
C VAL A 137 -19.48 5.85 3.66
N THR A 138 -19.09 5.01 2.68
CA THR A 138 -19.65 5.13 1.32
C THR A 138 -21.13 4.80 1.26
N THR A 139 -21.59 3.76 1.98
CA THR A 139 -23.01 3.40 2.01
C THR A 139 -23.87 4.43 2.73
N GLU A 140 -23.33 5.09 3.76
CA GLU A 140 -24.02 6.17 4.48
C GLU A 140 -24.11 7.45 3.65
N ALA A 141 -23.15 7.71 2.74
CA ALA A 141 -23.17 8.87 1.85
C ALA A 141 -24.09 8.70 0.62
N GLU A 142 -24.42 7.45 0.28
CA GLU A 142 -25.32 7.09 -0.83
C GLU A 142 -26.80 6.95 -0.40
N ALA A 143 -27.07 6.95 0.92
CA ALA A 143 -28.41 6.83 1.53
C ALA A 143 -29.07 8.20 1.77
#